data_AF-A0A388L9U0-F1
#
_entry.id   AF-A0A388L9U0-F1
#
_cell.length_a   1.000
_cell.length_b   1.000
_cell.length_c   1.000
_cell.angle_alpha   90.00
_cell.angle_beta   90.00
_cell.angle_gamma   90.00
#
_symmetry.space_group_name_H-M   'P 1'
#
loop_
_entity.id
_entity.type
_entity.pdbx_description
1 polymer ?
#
loop_
_entity_poly.entity_id
_entity_poly.type
_entity_poly.pdbx_seq_one_letter_code
_entity_poly.pdbx_strand_id
1 'polypeptide(L)'
;MAVSIAKRRTLQLTNVFENRESNYNFGYAKRLNDGRGIAFGCLRWRSAFGDGLCVIRRYAAAKPGVPLARYIPALEAIKRGRDPSSTAGLDGFEDCVAQAASRDPIFRSVQLDEVDEVYWLPSQARARSLGLQYDLTKSLVFDSWVQHGVEDKPSRIALGTITIIEMTNSSKGAEEEEGGKDDIQQEEKSEEGRHMRRRRRRRKEEEEEEEEGQKAKEEEQGGENGEGEEEEKEEEEEEEGGKGNIPEEEKPKKTSGHGEEEEEEEEEERGKVDIEEEEKEEGGKDDIQEEEEEADVEIVHALLIMW
;
A
#
# COMPACT_ATOMS: atom_id res chain seq x y z
N MET A 1 -18.57 13.59 4.66
CA MET A 1 -17.56 13.94 5.70
C MET A 1 -16.74 15.13 5.22
N ALA A 2 -15.95 15.78 6.08
CA ALA A 2 -14.98 16.77 5.62
C ALA A 2 -13.82 16.07 4.88
N VAL A 3 -13.34 16.66 3.79
CA VAL A 3 -12.10 16.21 3.12
C VAL A 3 -10.92 16.54 4.04
N SER A 4 -10.08 15.56 4.36
CA SER A 4 -8.90 15.77 5.21
C SER A 4 -7.93 16.77 4.57
N ILE A 5 -7.16 17.47 5.40
CA ILE A 5 -6.19 18.47 4.91
C ILE A 5 -5.18 17.80 3.98
N ALA A 6 -4.66 16.62 4.38
CA ALA A 6 -3.85 15.72 3.57
C ALA A 6 -4.41 15.52 2.16
N LYS A 7 -5.60 14.91 2.07
CA LYS A 7 -6.30 14.63 0.80
C LYS A 7 -6.50 15.89 -0.03
N ARG A 8 -6.90 17.00 0.59
CA ARG A 8 -7.00 18.28 -0.11
C ARG A 8 -5.66 18.69 -0.72
N ARG A 9 -4.54 18.56 -0.01
CA ARG A 9 -3.21 18.88 -0.53
C ARG A 9 -2.78 17.95 -1.66
N THR A 10 -3.01 16.64 -1.55
CA THR A 10 -2.75 15.68 -2.64
C THR A 10 -3.47 16.08 -3.93
N LEU A 11 -4.78 16.32 -3.83
CA LEU A 11 -5.61 16.70 -4.99
C LEU A 11 -5.18 18.07 -5.59
N GLN A 12 -4.62 18.97 -4.78
CA GLN A 12 -4.00 20.21 -5.28
C GLN A 12 -2.65 19.97 -5.96
N LEU A 13 -1.82 19.06 -5.45
CA LEU A 13 -0.50 18.71 -5.99
C LEU A 13 -0.64 18.11 -7.40
N THR A 14 -1.43 17.04 -7.55
CA THR A 14 -1.72 16.41 -8.85
C THR A 14 -2.30 17.40 -9.85
N ASN A 15 -3.15 18.35 -9.42
CA ASN A 15 -3.67 19.36 -10.32
C ASN A 15 -2.63 20.41 -10.74
N VAL A 16 -1.60 20.69 -9.93
CA VAL A 16 -0.47 21.54 -10.35
C VAL A 16 0.35 20.83 -11.43
N PHE A 17 0.54 19.52 -11.31
CA PHE A 17 1.23 18.72 -12.31
C PHE A 17 0.43 18.61 -13.63
N GLU A 18 -0.82 18.16 -13.57
CA GLU A 18 -1.72 17.98 -14.74
C GLU A 18 -2.12 19.29 -15.43
N ASN A 19 -2.36 20.36 -14.66
CA ASN A 19 -3.04 21.57 -15.14
C ASN A 19 -2.26 22.87 -14.93
N ARG A 20 -1.16 22.86 -14.17
CA ARG A 20 -0.44 24.07 -13.72
C ARG A 20 -1.33 25.06 -12.92
N GLU A 21 -2.38 24.53 -12.30
CA GLU A 21 -3.36 25.24 -11.48
C GLU A 21 -3.46 24.58 -10.10
N SER A 22 -3.81 25.30 -9.05
CA SER A 22 -3.86 24.75 -7.68
C SER A 22 -5.24 24.26 -7.22
N ASN A 23 -6.25 24.19 -8.12
CA ASN A 23 -7.60 23.71 -7.82
C ASN A 23 -8.23 23.05 -9.05
N TYR A 24 -8.98 21.95 -8.88
CA TYR A 24 -9.63 21.24 -9.97
C TYR A 24 -10.66 22.09 -10.73
N ASN A 25 -10.60 22.02 -12.06
CA ASN A 25 -11.58 22.62 -12.95
C ASN A 25 -12.67 21.63 -13.35
N PHE A 26 -13.67 21.44 -12.47
CA PHE A 26 -14.85 20.58 -12.70
C PHE A 26 -15.64 20.90 -13.99
N GLY A 27 -15.50 22.12 -14.51
CA GLY A 27 -16.17 22.61 -15.71
C GLY A 27 -15.30 22.57 -16.96
N TYR A 28 -14.07 22.07 -16.87
CA TYR A 28 -13.20 21.90 -18.02
C TYR A 28 -13.86 20.95 -19.02
N ALA A 29 -13.84 21.30 -20.29
CA ALA A 29 -14.12 20.38 -21.39
C ALA A 29 -13.46 20.89 -22.67
N LYS A 30 -12.66 20.04 -23.34
CA LYS A 30 -11.91 20.44 -24.54
C LYS A 30 -11.56 19.24 -25.43
N ARG A 31 -11.65 19.45 -26.74
CA ARG A 31 -11.02 18.58 -27.75
C ARG A 31 -9.54 18.91 -27.83
N LEU A 32 -8.68 17.97 -27.44
CA LEU A 32 -7.23 18.13 -27.45
C LEU A 32 -6.57 17.68 -28.76
N ASN A 33 -7.35 17.07 -29.67
CA ASN A 33 -6.89 16.50 -30.95
C ASN A 33 -5.77 15.44 -30.79
N ASP A 34 -5.73 14.80 -29.62
CA ASP A 34 -4.75 13.81 -29.18
C ASP A 34 -5.24 12.36 -29.34
N GLY A 35 -6.22 12.13 -30.21
CA GLY A 35 -6.80 10.81 -30.48
C GLY A 35 -7.67 10.21 -29.36
N ARG A 36 -7.88 10.91 -28.24
CA ARG A 36 -8.60 10.42 -27.03
C ARG A 36 -9.96 11.10 -26.80
N GLY A 37 -10.59 11.63 -27.84
CA GLY A 37 -11.91 12.29 -27.78
C GLY A 37 -11.87 13.62 -27.03
N ILE A 38 -12.93 13.96 -26.30
CA ILE A 38 -13.01 15.14 -25.42
C ILE A 38 -12.36 14.81 -24.07
N ALA A 39 -11.51 15.69 -23.54
CA ALA A 39 -11.06 15.68 -22.16
C ALA A 39 -11.95 16.61 -21.32
N PHE A 40 -12.47 16.17 -20.18
CA PHE A 40 -13.39 16.97 -19.36
C PHE A 40 -13.30 16.70 -17.85
N GLY A 41 -13.80 17.63 -17.02
CA GLY A 41 -13.86 17.51 -15.57
C GLY A 41 -12.50 17.55 -14.85
N CYS A 42 -12.53 17.25 -13.54
CA CYS A 42 -11.41 17.43 -12.61
C CYS A 42 -10.14 16.64 -12.97
N LEU A 43 -10.25 15.33 -13.22
CA LEU A 43 -9.15 14.47 -13.67
C LEU A 43 -9.11 14.29 -15.21
N ARG A 44 -9.65 15.26 -15.97
CA ARG A 44 -9.53 15.29 -17.44
C ARG A 44 -10.07 14.02 -18.12
N TRP A 45 -11.10 13.43 -17.51
CA TRP A 45 -11.92 12.30 -17.99
C TRP A 45 -12.09 12.29 -19.51
N ARG A 46 -11.97 11.12 -20.14
CA ARG A 46 -12.01 11.02 -21.61
C ARG A 46 -13.35 10.49 -22.11
N SER A 47 -13.95 11.16 -23.10
CA SER A 47 -15.30 10.84 -23.60
C SER A 47 -15.45 9.44 -24.23
N ALA A 48 -14.34 8.76 -24.51
CA ALA A 48 -14.33 7.37 -25.02
C ALA A 48 -14.08 6.31 -23.93
N PHE A 49 -13.80 6.72 -22.70
CA PHE A 49 -13.32 5.84 -21.63
C PHE A 49 -14.40 5.61 -20.55
N GLY A 50 -14.15 4.66 -19.65
CA GLY A 50 -15.18 4.12 -18.75
C GLY A 50 -15.56 5.03 -17.58
N ASP A 51 -14.54 5.63 -16.99
CA ASP A 51 -14.54 6.72 -16.00
C ASP A 51 -15.46 7.89 -16.41
N GLY A 52 -15.20 8.51 -17.58
CA GLY A 52 -15.97 9.66 -18.04
C GLY A 52 -17.45 9.32 -18.27
N LEU A 53 -17.75 8.15 -18.82
CA LEU A 53 -19.12 7.68 -18.96
C LEU A 53 -19.79 7.43 -17.58
N CYS A 54 -19.03 6.96 -16.59
CA CYS A 54 -19.52 6.70 -15.24
C CYS A 54 -19.94 8.00 -14.53
N VAL A 55 -19.10 9.04 -14.56
CA VAL A 55 -19.42 10.39 -14.03
C VAL A 55 -20.74 10.92 -14.60
N ILE A 56 -20.93 10.83 -15.92
CA ILE A 56 -22.16 11.35 -16.58
C ILE A 56 -23.39 10.51 -16.21
N ARG A 57 -23.26 9.17 -16.15
CA ARG A 57 -24.34 8.27 -15.70
C ARG A 57 -24.72 8.52 -14.24
N ARG A 58 -23.73 8.63 -13.33
CA ARG A 58 -23.93 8.89 -11.91
C ARG A 58 -24.61 10.22 -11.66
N TYR A 59 -24.22 11.29 -12.37
CA TYR A 59 -24.90 12.58 -12.30
C TYR A 59 -26.36 12.52 -12.80
N ALA A 60 -26.61 11.80 -13.90
CA ALA A 60 -27.97 11.61 -14.41
C ALA A 60 -28.86 10.75 -13.50
N ALA A 61 -28.28 9.80 -12.75
CA ALA A 61 -28.98 9.00 -11.75
C ALA A 61 -29.27 9.80 -10.47
N ALA A 62 -28.29 10.55 -9.96
CA ALA A 62 -28.44 11.41 -8.79
C ALA A 62 -29.41 12.59 -9.04
N LYS A 63 -29.53 13.03 -10.29
CA LYS A 63 -30.46 14.09 -10.70
C LYS A 63 -31.09 13.80 -12.07
N PRO A 64 -32.23 13.07 -12.11
CA PRO A 64 -32.94 12.79 -13.35
C PRO A 64 -33.31 14.06 -14.15
N GLY A 65 -33.21 13.98 -15.47
CA GLY A 65 -33.56 15.10 -16.38
C GLY A 65 -32.47 16.15 -16.60
N VAL A 66 -31.26 15.99 -16.04
CA VAL A 66 -30.15 16.93 -16.30
C VAL A 66 -29.73 16.96 -17.79
N PRO A 67 -29.37 18.12 -18.36
CA PRO A 67 -29.01 18.24 -19.77
C PRO A 67 -27.84 17.34 -20.24
N LEU A 68 -26.93 16.94 -19.35
CA LEU A 68 -25.83 16.02 -19.68
C LEU A 68 -26.32 14.59 -19.98
N ALA A 69 -27.48 14.17 -19.46
CA ALA A 69 -28.01 12.81 -19.66
C ALA A 69 -28.25 12.47 -21.15
N ARG A 70 -28.51 13.48 -22.00
CA ARG A 70 -28.74 13.31 -23.45
C ARG A 70 -27.54 12.72 -24.19
N TYR A 71 -26.33 12.83 -23.64
CA TYR A 71 -25.10 12.35 -24.26
C TYR A 71 -24.75 10.90 -23.88
N ILE A 72 -25.43 10.29 -22.89
CA ILE A 72 -25.13 8.94 -22.43
C ILE A 72 -25.15 7.91 -23.59
N PRO A 73 -26.15 7.89 -24.50
CA PRO A 73 -26.15 6.94 -25.63
C PRO A 73 -24.99 7.16 -26.62
N ALA A 74 -24.51 8.40 -26.78
CA ALA A 74 -23.38 8.72 -27.64
C ALA A 74 -22.04 8.28 -27.00
N LEU A 75 -21.85 8.57 -25.71
CA LEU A 75 -20.69 8.11 -24.93
C LEU A 75 -20.61 6.57 -24.88
N GLU A 76 -21.75 5.89 -24.73
CA GLU A 76 -21.85 4.43 -24.81
C GLU A 76 -21.52 3.88 -26.20
N ALA A 77 -21.97 4.55 -27.26
CA ALA A 77 -21.64 4.16 -28.64
C ALA A 77 -20.15 4.35 -28.95
N ILE A 78 -19.52 5.42 -28.44
CA ILE A 78 -18.08 5.67 -28.57
C ILE A 78 -17.27 4.64 -27.78
N LYS A 79 -17.59 4.40 -26.50
CA LYS A 79 -16.91 3.40 -25.64
C LYS A 79 -16.99 1.97 -26.20
N ARG A 80 -18.08 1.62 -26.88
CA ARG A 80 -18.27 0.34 -27.58
C ARG A 80 -17.64 0.31 -28.99
N GLY A 81 -17.23 1.46 -29.51
CA GLY A 81 -16.49 1.58 -30.76
C GLY A 81 -15.03 1.12 -30.63
N ARG A 82 -14.29 1.19 -31.74
CA ARG A 82 -12.82 1.01 -31.76
C ARG A 82 -12.08 2.30 -32.15
N ASP A 83 -12.78 3.43 -32.09
CA ASP A 83 -12.25 4.75 -32.39
C ASP A 83 -12.37 5.64 -31.13
N PRO A 84 -11.31 5.71 -30.30
CA PRO A 84 -11.30 6.56 -29.11
C PRO A 84 -11.19 8.05 -29.44
N SER A 85 -10.98 8.43 -30.71
CA SER A 85 -11.00 9.83 -31.17
C SER A 85 -12.42 10.32 -31.47
N SER A 86 -13.37 9.39 -31.63
CA SER A 86 -14.75 9.71 -31.99
C SER A 86 -15.46 10.60 -30.97
N THR A 87 -16.27 11.51 -31.49
CA THR A 87 -17.09 12.46 -30.72
C THR A 87 -18.49 12.63 -31.32
N ALA A 88 -18.92 11.65 -32.13
CA ALA A 88 -20.21 11.69 -32.82
C ALA A 88 -21.38 11.78 -31.82
N GLY A 89 -22.24 12.79 -31.98
CA GLY A 89 -23.36 13.05 -31.06
C GLY A 89 -22.97 13.75 -29.75
N LEU A 90 -21.73 14.23 -29.61
CA LEU A 90 -21.25 15.05 -28.48
C LEU A 90 -21.26 16.55 -28.82
N ASP A 91 -22.14 16.99 -29.71
CA ASP A 91 -22.25 18.38 -30.14
C ASP A 91 -22.75 19.29 -29.01
N GLY A 92 -21.94 20.28 -28.62
CA GLY A 92 -22.19 21.12 -27.45
C GLY A 92 -22.04 20.38 -26.11
N PHE A 93 -21.31 19.27 -26.06
CA PHE A 93 -21.02 18.56 -24.81
C PHE A 93 -20.20 19.44 -23.86
N GLU A 94 -19.21 20.16 -24.41
CA GLU A 94 -18.30 21.02 -23.63
C GLU A 94 -19.03 22.13 -22.88
N ASP A 95 -19.90 22.88 -23.56
CA ASP A 95 -20.75 23.90 -22.93
C ASP A 95 -21.70 23.31 -21.87
N CYS A 96 -22.13 22.07 -22.06
CA CYS A 96 -23.02 21.37 -21.14
C CYS A 96 -22.29 20.97 -19.85
N VAL A 97 -21.03 20.51 -19.95
CA VAL A 97 -20.15 20.24 -18.80
C VAL A 97 -19.88 21.54 -18.03
N ALA A 98 -19.50 22.62 -18.73
CA ALA A 98 -19.25 23.92 -18.09
C ALA A 98 -20.50 24.49 -17.39
N GLN A 99 -21.68 24.37 -18.01
CA GLN A 99 -22.94 24.80 -17.40
C GLN A 99 -23.37 23.92 -16.21
N ALA A 100 -23.15 22.61 -16.26
CA ALA A 100 -23.41 21.73 -15.12
C ALA A 100 -22.47 22.05 -13.95
N ALA A 101 -21.17 22.19 -14.21
CA ALA A 101 -20.17 22.41 -13.16
C ALA A 101 -20.26 23.79 -12.50
N SER A 102 -20.68 24.82 -13.23
CA SER A 102 -20.90 26.15 -12.66
C SER A 102 -22.19 26.21 -11.82
N ARG A 103 -23.28 25.57 -12.26
CA ARG A 103 -24.61 25.69 -11.62
C ARG A 103 -24.91 24.64 -10.57
N ASP A 104 -24.36 23.43 -10.69
CA ASP A 104 -24.81 22.28 -9.90
C ASP A 104 -23.71 21.72 -8.96
N PRO A 105 -23.91 21.76 -7.63
CA PRO A 105 -22.98 21.13 -6.70
C PRO A 105 -22.97 19.60 -6.82
N ILE A 106 -24.06 18.97 -7.29
CA ILE A 106 -24.14 17.50 -7.41
C ILE A 106 -23.19 17.01 -8.51
N PHE A 107 -23.06 17.75 -9.62
CA PHE A 107 -22.10 17.39 -10.68
C PHE A 107 -20.63 17.53 -10.22
N ARG A 108 -20.36 18.41 -9.25
CA ARG A 108 -19.03 18.54 -8.64
C ARG A 108 -18.77 17.45 -7.59
N SER A 109 -19.79 17.07 -6.80
CA SER A 109 -19.73 15.92 -5.90
C SER A 109 -19.43 14.65 -6.67
N VAL A 110 -20.28 14.29 -7.65
CA VAL A 110 -20.15 13.05 -8.43
C VAL A 110 -18.78 12.91 -9.11
N GLN A 111 -18.15 14.02 -9.50
CA GLN A 111 -16.78 14.01 -9.99
C GLN A 111 -15.76 13.63 -8.90
N LEU A 112 -15.87 14.17 -7.69
CA LEU A 112 -15.04 13.77 -6.55
C LEU A 112 -15.36 12.34 -6.08
N ASP A 113 -16.63 11.93 -6.11
CA ASP A 113 -17.06 10.58 -5.74
C ASP A 113 -16.44 9.51 -6.70
N GLU A 114 -16.24 9.86 -7.98
CA GLU A 114 -15.50 9.02 -8.95
C GLU A 114 -13.98 9.03 -8.72
N VAL A 115 -13.38 10.19 -8.42
CA VAL A 115 -11.97 10.27 -7.98
C VAL A 115 -11.75 9.38 -6.75
N ASP A 116 -12.72 9.39 -5.83
CA ASP A 116 -12.65 8.68 -4.56
C ASP A 116 -12.64 7.17 -4.74
N GLU A 117 -13.59 6.63 -5.50
CA GLU A 117 -13.71 5.18 -5.73
C GLU A 117 -12.60 4.62 -6.63
N VAL A 118 -12.23 5.33 -7.70
CA VAL A 118 -11.37 4.77 -8.76
C VAL A 118 -9.88 5.05 -8.54
N TYR A 119 -9.52 6.12 -7.83
CA TYR A 119 -8.12 6.56 -7.67
C TYR A 119 -7.71 6.70 -6.20
N TRP A 120 -8.47 7.44 -5.39
CA TRP A 120 -8.09 7.74 -4.00
C TRP A 120 -8.10 6.49 -3.12
N LEU A 121 -9.25 5.82 -2.97
CA LEU A 121 -9.36 4.69 -2.06
C LEU A 121 -8.43 3.52 -2.43
N PRO A 122 -8.23 3.17 -3.72
CA PRO A 122 -7.24 2.16 -4.13
C PRO A 122 -5.79 2.57 -3.88
N SER A 123 -5.36 3.77 -4.28
CA SER A 123 -3.97 4.23 -4.07
C SER A 123 -3.61 4.33 -2.59
N GLN A 124 -4.51 4.87 -1.77
CA GLN A 124 -4.30 4.95 -0.32
C GLN A 124 -4.35 3.57 0.36
N ALA A 125 -5.09 2.60 -0.19
CA ALA A 125 -5.02 1.21 0.27
C ALA A 125 -3.67 0.56 -0.08
N ARG A 126 -3.15 0.79 -1.29
CA ARG A 126 -1.81 0.29 -1.68
C ARG A 126 -0.71 0.94 -0.83
N ALA A 127 -0.76 2.25 -0.61
CA ALA A 127 0.18 2.94 0.28
C ALA A 127 0.18 2.36 1.71
N ARG A 128 -1.00 2.10 2.31
CA ARG A 128 -1.08 1.42 3.62
C ARG A 128 -0.55 -0.03 3.59
N SER A 129 -0.70 -0.75 2.48
CA SER A 129 -0.13 -2.11 2.33
C SER A 129 1.39 -2.14 2.13
N LEU A 130 2.03 -0.98 2.06
CA LEU A 130 3.47 -0.78 1.87
C LEU A 130 4.11 -0.07 3.08
N GLY A 131 3.42 -0.01 4.23
CA GLY A 131 3.92 0.63 5.46
C GLY A 131 3.86 2.16 5.48
N LEU A 132 3.89 2.81 4.31
CA LEU A 132 4.08 4.26 4.12
C LEU A 132 3.33 5.13 5.13
N GLN A 133 4.02 6.09 5.72
CA GLN A 133 3.52 6.93 6.81
C GLN A 133 3.24 8.38 6.38
N TYR A 134 4.11 9.00 5.59
CA TYR A 134 3.97 10.43 5.27
C TYR A 134 2.91 10.73 4.22
N ASP A 135 2.16 11.81 4.43
CA ASP A 135 1.17 12.34 3.48
C ASP A 135 1.79 12.69 2.11
N LEU A 136 3.10 12.98 2.06
CA LEU A 136 3.81 13.31 0.82
C LEU A 136 3.95 12.08 -0.10
N THR A 137 4.49 10.97 0.40
CA THR A 137 4.61 9.72 -0.37
C THR A 137 3.25 9.17 -0.74
N LYS A 138 2.30 9.20 0.20
CA LYS A 138 0.87 8.89 -0.04
C LYS A 138 0.27 9.75 -1.16
N SER A 139 0.75 10.98 -1.34
CA SER A 139 0.35 11.85 -2.44
C SER A 139 0.99 11.47 -3.77
N LEU A 140 2.25 11.05 -3.78
CA LEU A 140 2.92 10.58 -5.00
C LEU A 140 2.37 9.23 -5.48
N VAL A 141 2.08 8.29 -4.58
CA VAL A 141 1.40 7.02 -4.93
C VAL A 141 0.02 7.29 -5.54
N PHE A 142 -0.72 8.32 -5.10
CA PHE A 142 -1.95 8.75 -5.75
C PHE A 142 -1.69 9.39 -7.14
N ASP A 143 -0.69 10.25 -7.27
CA ASP A 143 -0.35 10.91 -8.53
C ASP A 143 0.02 9.89 -9.62
N SER A 144 0.87 8.92 -9.28
CA SER A 144 1.21 7.79 -10.14
C SER A 144 -0.03 6.97 -10.53
N TRP A 145 -0.95 6.76 -9.60
CA TRP A 145 -2.24 6.09 -9.86
C TRP A 145 -3.09 6.80 -10.92
N VAL A 146 -3.05 8.14 -10.93
CA VAL A 146 -3.77 8.98 -11.92
C VAL A 146 -3.07 8.95 -13.28
N GLN A 147 -1.74 9.15 -13.30
CA GLN A 147 -0.95 9.26 -14.54
C GLN A 147 -0.72 7.91 -15.24
N HIS A 148 -0.26 6.91 -14.47
CA HIS A 148 0.11 5.59 -14.99
C HIS A 148 -1.07 4.61 -14.99
N GLY A 149 -1.98 4.72 -14.02
CA GLY A 149 -3.00 3.70 -13.76
C GLY A 149 -2.44 2.53 -12.95
N VAL A 150 -3.29 1.54 -12.62
CA VAL A 150 -2.92 0.43 -11.72
C VAL A 150 -1.94 -0.54 -12.39
N GLU A 151 -2.33 -1.04 -13.57
CA GLU A 151 -1.70 -2.16 -14.29
C GLU A 151 -0.99 -1.69 -15.55
N ASP A 152 0.01 -2.47 -15.98
CA ASP A 152 0.71 -2.30 -17.25
C ASP A 152 -0.24 -2.28 -18.45
N LYS A 153 -0.04 -1.33 -19.36
CA LYS A 153 -0.81 -1.27 -20.61
C LYS A 153 -0.24 -2.29 -21.61
N PRO A 154 -1.07 -2.95 -22.46
CA PRO A 154 -0.60 -4.02 -23.37
C PRO A 154 0.55 -3.63 -24.31
N SER A 155 0.75 -2.34 -24.56
CA SER A 155 1.99 -1.80 -25.11
C SER A 155 3.04 -1.62 -24.00
N ARG A 156 4.12 -2.44 -24.03
CA ARG A 156 5.25 -2.52 -23.07
C ARG A 156 6.14 -1.25 -22.95
N ILE A 157 5.56 -0.07 -23.14
CA ILE A 157 6.17 1.26 -23.07
C ILE A 157 5.52 2.08 -21.93
N ALA A 158 4.35 1.66 -21.42
CA ALA A 158 3.64 2.36 -20.36
C ALA A 158 3.36 1.41 -19.18
N LEU A 159 4.25 1.47 -18.18
CA LEU A 159 4.14 0.74 -16.92
C LEU A 159 2.96 1.23 -16.07
N GLY A 160 2.38 0.32 -15.28
CA GLY A 160 1.39 0.62 -14.23
C GLY A 160 2.03 0.85 -12.87
N THR A 161 1.30 1.51 -11.96
CA THR A 161 1.78 1.91 -10.63
C THR A 161 2.24 0.74 -9.77
N ILE A 162 1.64 -0.45 -9.95
CA ILE A 162 2.09 -1.66 -9.25
C ILE A 162 3.51 -2.06 -9.68
N THR A 163 3.73 -2.19 -10.98
CA THR A 163 5.05 -2.58 -11.55
C THR A 163 6.12 -1.53 -11.31
N ILE A 164 5.74 -0.25 -11.27
CA ILE A 164 6.60 0.87 -10.86
C ILE A 164 7.13 0.70 -9.43
N ILE A 165 6.25 0.39 -8.48
CA ILE A 165 6.61 0.17 -7.08
C ILE A 165 7.44 -1.12 -6.95
N GLU A 166 7.06 -2.20 -7.65
CA GLU A 166 7.82 -3.46 -7.66
C GLU A 166 9.24 -3.29 -8.21
N MET A 167 9.41 -2.51 -9.28
CA MET A 167 10.74 -2.15 -9.81
C MET A 167 11.55 -1.33 -8.81
N THR A 168 10.92 -0.31 -8.19
CA THR A 168 11.56 0.52 -7.14
C THR A 168 12.15 -0.35 -6.04
N ASN A 169 11.32 -1.21 -5.44
CA ASN A 169 11.73 -2.11 -4.36
C ASN A 169 12.73 -3.19 -4.81
N SER A 170 12.74 -3.56 -6.09
CA SER A 170 13.71 -4.53 -6.65
C SER A 170 15.11 -3.94 -6.85
N SER A 171 15.24 -2.61 -6.94
CA SER A 171 16.54 -1.93 -7.05
C SER A 171 17.40 -2.19 -5.81
N LYS A 172 16.80 -2.10 -4.61
CA LYS A 172 17.45 -2.33 -3.31
C LYS A 172 18.25 -3.62 -3.25
N GLY A 173 17.60 -4.75 -3.50
CA GLY A 173 18.23 -6.06 -3.41
C GLY A 173 19.37 -6.30 -4.41
N ALA A 174 19.53 -5.43 -5.43
CA ALA A 174 20.70 -5.43 -6.30
C ALA A 174 21.79 -4.47 -5.80
N GLU A 175 21.43 -3.26 -5.35
CA GLU A 175 22.38 -2.24 -4.87
C GLU A 175 22.98 -2.62 -3.49
N GLU A 176 22.22 -3.24 -2.60
CA GLU A 176 22.73 -3.86 -1.36
C GLU A 176 23.73 -5.00 -1.67
N GLU A 177 23.42 -5.83 -2.68
CA GLU A 177 24.30 -6.93 -3.08
C GLU A 177 25.59 -6.44 -3.75
N GLU A 178 25.60 -5.36 -4.54
CA GLU A 178 26.84 -4.81 -5.10
C GLU A 178 27.60 -3.92 -4.10
N GLY A 179 26.92 -2.99 -3.42
CA GLY A 179 27.51 -2.09 -2.42
C GLY A 179 28.19 -2.85 -1.27
N GLY A 180 27.51 -3.86 -0.70
CA GLY A 180 28.08 -4.71 0.34
C GLY A 180 29.34 -5.47 -0.11
N LYS A 181 29.49 -5.78 -1.41
CA LYS A 181 30.68 -6.44 -1.94
C LYS A 181 31.85 -5.48 -2.15
N ASP A 182 31.60 -4.20 -2.45
CA ASP A 182 32.64 -3.21 -2.68
C ASP A 182 33.07 -2.47 -1.41
N ASP A 183 32.17 -2.19 -0.46
CA ASP A 183 32.54 -1.55 0.81
C ASP A 183 33.31 -2.48 1.75
N ILE A 184 32.92 -3.76 1.87
CA ILE A 184 33.75 -4.77 2.58
C ILE A 184 35.13 -4.85 1.93
N GLN A 185 35.20 -4.81 0.60
CA GLN A 185 36.47 -4.80 -0.12
C GLN A 185 37.30 -3.53 0.10
N GLN A 186 36.68 -2.36 0.26
CA GLN A 186 37.38 -1.11 0.55
C GLN A 186 37.86 -1.06 2.01
N GLU A 187 37.04 -1.50 2.96
CA GLU A 187 37.42 -1.61 4.38
C GLU A 187 38.59 -2.58 4.57
N GLU A 188 38.56 -3.77 3.95
CA GLU A 188 39.67 -4.72 4.00
C GLU A 188 40.97 -4.20 3.36
N LYS A 189 40.85 -3.28 2.39
CA LYS A 189 41.98 -2.59 1.74
C LYS A 189 42.45 -1.35 2.52
N SER A 190 41.73 -0.89 3.55
CA SER A 190 42.15 0.22 4.43
C SER A 190 43.16 -0.21 5.50
N GLU A 191 43.86 0.73 6.13
CA GLU A 191 44.70 0.41 7.29
C GLU A 191 43.88 0.07 8.54
N GLU A 192 42.70 0.65 8.67
CA GLU A 192 41.81 0.45 9.83
C GLU A 192 41.15 -0.93 9.78
N GLY A 193 40.66 -1.39 8.63
CA GLY A 193 40.15 -2.75 8.45
C GLY A 193 41.25 -3.82 8.61
N ARG A 194 42.48 -3.55 8.14
CA ARG A 194 43.66 -4.38 8.45
C ARG A 194 43.95 -4.45 9.95
N HIS A 195 43.83 -3.34 10.67
CA HIS A 195 44.01 -3.27 12.12
C HIS A 195 42.86 -3.96 12.87
N MET A 196 41.61 -3.83 12.41
CA MET A 196 40.44 -4.48 12.98
C MET A 196 40.49 -6.00 12.77
N ARG A 197 40.89 -6.49 11.59
CA ARG A 197 41.17 -7.91 11.34
C ARG A 197 42.25 -8.46 12.29
N ARG A 198 43.32 -7.70 12.57
CA ARG A 198 44.34 -8.09 13.57
C ARG A 198 43.78 -8.15 15.00
N ARG A 199 42.89 -7.22 15.38
CA ARG A 199 42.20 -7.25 16.69
C ARG A 199 41.24 -8.42 16.81
N ARG A 200 40.37 -8.66 15.81
CA ARG A 200 39.44 -9.81 15.79
C ARG A 200 40.18 -11.14 15.81
N ARG A 201 41.33 -11.24 15.12
CA ARG A 201 42.18 -12.44 15.15
C ARG A 201 42.81 -12.64 16.54
N ARG A 202 43.44 -11.60 17.12
CA ARG A 202 43.97 -11.69 18.48
C ARG A 202 42.92 -12.08 19.50
N ARG A 203 41.74 -11.48 19.42
CA ARG A 203 40.64 -11.80 20.33
C ARG A 203 40.22 -13.27 20.23
N LYS A 204 40.24 -13.87 19.04
CA LYS A 204 40.04 -15.32 18.89
C LYS A 204 41.21 -16.14 19.44
N GLU A 205 42.45 -15.73 19.21
CA GLU A 205 43.63 -16.39 19.78
C GLU A 205 43.62 -16.30 21.33
N GLU A 206 43.14 -15.19 21.90
CA GLU A 206 42.92 -14.96 23.34
C GLU A 206 41.72 -15.78 23.89
N GLU A 207 40.60 -15.86 23.16
CA GLU A 207 39.43 -16.69 23.50
C GLU A 207 39.74 -18.21 23.40
N GLU A 208 40.58 -18.63 22.45
CA GLU A 208 41.09 -20.00 22.30
C GLU A 208 42.08 -20.36 23.43
N GLU A 209 43.00 -19.44 23.81
CA GLU A 209 43.87 -19.62 24.99
C GLU A 209 43.08 -19.67 26.32
N GLU A 210 41.98 -18.92 26.45
CA GLU A 210 41.09 -19.02 27.62
C GLU A 210 40.29 -20.33 27.66
N GLU A 211 39.86 -20.89 26.52
CA GLU A 211 39.22 -22.22 26.46
C GLU A 211 40.21 -23.35 26.82
N GLU A 212 41.44 -23.34 26.27
CA GLU A 212 42.46 -24.32 26.66
C GLU A 212 42.84 -24.17 28.14
N GLY A 213 42.95 -22.94 28.63
CA GLY A 213 43.21 -22.62 30.04
C GLY A 213 42.05 -22.93 31.00
N GLN A 214 40.85 -23.19 30.49
CA GLN A 214 39.71 -23.72 31.25
C GLN A 214 39.73 -25.25 31.25
N LYS A 215 39.87 -25.89 30.09
CA LYS A 215 39.96 -27.36 29.95
C LYS A 215 41.10 -27.95 30.78
N ALA A 216 42.27 -27.30 30.79
CA ALA A 216 43.40 -27.73 31.63
C ALA A 216 43.11 -27.65 33.14
N LYS A 217 42.23 -26.75 33.59
CA LYS A 217 41.79 -26.69 35.00
C LYS A 217 40.70 -27.73 35.31
N GLU A 218 39.85 -28.05 34.34
CA GLU A 218 38.89 -29.16 34.46
C GLU A 218 39.62 -30.51 34.51
N GLU A 219 40.73 -30.70 33.78
CA GLU A 219 41.60 -31.88 33.93
C GLU A 219 42.34 -31.92 35.29
N GLU A 220 42.82 -30.78 35.82
CA GLU A 220 43.38 -30.73 37.19
C GLU A 220 42.33 -31.01 38.29
N GLN A 221 41.05 -30.69 38.06
CA GLN A 221 39.96 -30.93 39.02
C GLN A 221 39.27 -32.30 38.82
N GLY A 222 39.35 -32.89 37.62
CA GLY A 222 38.88 -34.24 37.31
C GLY A 222 39.70 -35.36 37.97
N GLY A 223 40.83 -35.03 38.60
CA GLY A 223 41.66 -35.99 39.35
C GLY A 223 41.01 -36.57 40.62
N GLU A 224 39.94 -35.96 41.13
CA GLU A 224 39.20 -36.42 42.33
C GLU A 224 37.70 -36.61 42.07
N ASN A 225 37.33 -37.55 41.18
CA ASN A 225 36.14 -38.43 41.33
C ASN A 225 36.09 -39.47 40.19
N GLY A 226 36.42 -40.73 40.49
CA GLY A 226 36.56 -41.78 39.46
C GLY A 226 36.38 -43.20 39.99
N GLU A 227 35.29 -43.49 40.69
CA GLU A 227 34.88 -44.86 41.06
C GLU A 227 33.35 -44.90 41.27
N GLY A 228 32.63 -45.74 40.53
CA GLY A 228 31.21 -46.05 40.80
C GLY A 228 30.24 -46.05 39.60
N GLU A 229 29.76 -47.26 39.28
CA GLU A 229 28.40 -47.56 38.76
C GLU A 229 28.09 -47.27 37.27
N GLU A 230 28.49 -48.22 36.41
CA GLU A 230 27.67 -48.67 35.28
C GLU A 230 26.47 -49.49 35.81
N GLU A 231 25.25 -49.33 35.27
CA GLU A 231 24.39 -50.45 34.80
C GLU A 231 23.02 -49.99 34.22
N GLU A 232 22.60 -50.70 33.16
CA GLU A 232 21.24 -50.96 32.65
C GLU A 232 20.17 -49.86 32.47
N LYS A 233 19.68 -49.74 31.22
CA LYS A 233 18.30 -50.16 30.86
C LYS A 233 18.00 -50.29 29.37
N GLU A 234 17.81 -51.54 28.96
CA GLU A 234 16.91 -52.01 27.87
C GLU A 234 15.46 -52.01 28.44
N GLU A 235 14.30 -52.11 27.78
CA GLU A 235 13.80 -52.23 26.40
C GLU A 235 12.24 -52.13 26.52
N GLU A 236 11.44 -52.84 25.69
CA GLU A 236 9.96 -52.88 25.60
C GLU A 236 9.34 -51.59 25.00
N GLU A 237 9.07 -51.48 23.68
CA GLU A 237 8.15 -52.25 22.80
C GLU A 237 6.65 -52.02 23.12
N GLU A 238 5.88 -51.39 22.22
CA GLU A 238 4.90 -52.02 21.27
C GLU A 238 3.55 -52.39 21.93
N GLU A 239 2.38 -52.51 21.26
CA GLU A 239 1.98 -52.23 19.87
C GLU A 239 0.47 -51.84 19.82
N GLU A 240 -0.02 -51.39 18.65
CA GLU A 240 -1.44 -51.38 18.20
C GLU A 240 -2.53 -50.67 19.08
N GLY A 241 -3.72 -50.31 18.58
CA GLY A 241 -4.25 -50.33 17.21
C GLY A 241 -5.79 -50.49 17.23
N GLY A 242 -6.53 -49.56 16.60
CA GLY A 242 -8.01 -49.64 16.61
C GLY A 242 -8.73 -48.59 15.76
N LYS A 243 -9.45 -49.04 14.72
CA LYS A 243 -10.28 -48.20 13.83
C LYS A 243 -11.77 -48.36 14.17
N GLY A 244 -12.57 -47.29 14.05
CA GLY A 244 -14.03 -47.34 14.20
C GLY A 244 -14.75 -46.18 13.49
N ASN A 245 -15.74 -46.50 12.65
CA ASN A 245 -16.36 -45.55 11.70
C ASN A 245 -17.48 -44.65 12.29
N ILE A 246 -17.77 -43.58 11.53
CA ILE A 246 -18.98 -42.71 11.57
C ILE A 246 -20.22 -43.47 11.02
N PRO A 247 -21.49 -43.00 11.24
CA PRO A 247 -22.10 -41.99 10.34
C PRO A 247 -23.16 -41.01 10.98
N GLU A 248 -23.51 -39.95 10.22
CA GLU A 248 -24.82 -39.26 9.93
C GLU A 248 -25.96 -39.12 11.00
N GLU A 249 -26.88 -38.12 10.97
CA GLU A 249 -27.00 -36.78 10.31
C GLU A 249 -27.40 -35.71 11.39
N GLU A 250 -28.36 -34.75 11.37
CA GLU A 250 -29.34 -34.13 10.44
C GLU A 250 -29.43 -32.60 10.74
N LYS A 251 -30.14 -31.80 9.95
CA LYS A 251 -30.45 -30.39 10.28
C LYS A 251 -31.91 -29.96 10.04
N PRO A 252 -32.65 -29.60 11.11
CA PRO A 252 -33.86 -28.78 11.03
C PRO A 252 -33.82 -27.48 11.88
N LYS A 253 -34.45 -26.34 11.55
CA LYS A 253 -34.72 -25.57 10.29
C LYS A 253 -35.15 -24.12 10.74
N LYS A 254 -35.06 -23.06 9.92
CA LYS A 254 -35.30 -21.64 10.30
C LYS A 254 -36.78 -21.31 10.65
N THR A 255 -37.02 -20.27 11.47
CA THR A 255 -38.24 -19.45 11.47
C THR A 255 -37.94 -17.96 11.69
N SER A 256 -38.88 -17.07 11.33
CA SER A 256 -38.79 -15.60 11.39
C SER A 256 -39.98 -15.00 12.15
N GLY A 257 -39.79 -13.85 12.82
CA GLY A 257 -40.87 -13.09 13.47
C GLY A 257 -40.51 -11.61 13.62
N HIS A 258 -41.50 -10.72 13.46
CA HIS A 258 -41.37 -9.27 13.65
C HIS A 258 -41.28 -8.91 15.15
N GLY A 259 -40.65 -7.77 15.43
CA GLY A 259 -40.39 -7.29 16.79
C GLY A 259 -41.52 -6.51 17.46
N GLU A 260 -41.11 -5.70 18.44
CA GLU A 260 -41.82 -4.55 19.01
C GLU A 260 -40.77 -3.60 19.62
N GLU A 261 -41.19 -2.39 19.98
CA GLU A 261 -40.36 -1.32 20.54
C GLU A 261 -40.52 -1.28 22.07
N GLU A 262 -39.48 -0.92 22.82
CA GLU A 262 -39.62 -0.13 24.06
C GLU A 262 -38.25 0.45 24.51
N GLU A 263 -38.30 1.48 25.36
CA GLU A 263 -37.19 2.31 25.82
C GLU A 263 -36.75 1.90 27.25
N GLU A 264 -35.51 2.21 27.65
CA GLU A 264 -35.19 2.94 28.91
C GLU A 264 -33.67 3.20 29.05
N GLU A 265 -33.28 4.03 30.02
CA GLU A 265 -31.95 4.65 30.16
C GLU A 265 -31.11 4.09 31.35
N GLU A 266 -30.05 4.84 31.71
CA GLU A 266 -29.36 4.92 33.02
C GLU A 266 -27.94 4.29 33.22
N GLU A 267 -27.11 5.13 33.85
CA GLU A 267 -25.84 4.99 34.62
C GLU A 267 -24.77 3.95 34.19
N GLU A 268 -23.51 4.28 33.89
CA GLU A 268 -22.49 5.19 34.50
C GLU A 268 -21.60 4.54 35.58
N GLU A 269 -20.32 4.96 35.60
CA GLU A 269 -19.29 4.75 36.64
C GLU A 269 -18.90 3.30 37.08
N ARG A 270 -17.79 2.78 36.53
CA ARG A 270 -16.44 2.87 37.16
C ARG A 270 -15.37 2.05 36.43
N GLY A 271 -14.15 2.58 36.41
CA GLY A 271 -13.01 1.92 35.76
C GLY A 271 -11.69 2.68 35.80
N LYS A 272 -11.40 3.45 36.86
CA LYS A 272 -10.02 3.89 37.10
C LYS A 272 -9.18 2.70 37.54
N VAL A 273 -8.13 2.41 36.79
CA VAL A 273 -6.96 1.67 37.25
C VAL A 273 -5.77 2.61 37.06
N ASP A 274 -4.90 2.69 38.05
CA ASP A 274 -3.83 3.69 38.11
C ASP A 274 -2.63 3.33 37.23
N ILE A 275 -1.75 4.31 37.06
CA ILE A 275 -0.50 4.18 36.30
C ILE A 275 0.55 3.54 37.21
N GLU A 276 1.11 2.40 36.81
CA GLU A 276 2.41 1.92 37.27
C GLU A 276 3.36 1.75 36.07
N GLU A 277 4.66 1.79 36.33
CA GLU A 277 5.70 2.06 35.32
C GLU A 277 6.28 0.77 34.73
N GLU A 278 6.30 0.65 33.39
CA GLU A 278 7.19 -0.28 32.68
C GLU A 278 8.08 0.47 31.67
N GLU A 279 9.09 1.18 32.19
CA GLU A 279 10.27 1.53 31.40
C GLU A 279 11.10 0.26 31.10
N LYS A 280 10.89 -0.36 29.94
CA LYS A 280 11.89 -1.16 29.17
C LYS A 280 11.34 -1.73 27.86
N GLU A 281 11.35 -0.93 26.80
CA GLU A 281 11.54 -1.44 25.42
C GLU A 281 11.83 -0.28 24.44
N GLU A 282 13.08 0.19 24.44
CA GLU A 282 13.60 1.15 23.44
C GLU A 282 14.57 0.50 22.44
N GLY A 283 15.04 -0.73 22.69
CA GLY A 283 15.99 -1.44 21.82
C GLY A 283 15.37 -2.10 20.58
N GLY A 284 14.53 -1.36 19.85
CA GLY A 284 13.83 -1.88 18.65
C GLY A 284 12.68 -1.00 18.13
N LYS A 285 12.51 0.22 18.63
CA LYS A 285 11.62 1.23 18.01
C LYS A 285 12.36 2.10 17.00
N ASP A 286 13.64 2.35 17.26
CA ASP A 286 14.48 3.22 16.45
C ASP A 286 14.79 2.55 15.10
N ASP A 287 15.25 1.28 15.11
CA ASP A 287 15.47 0.48 13.90
C ASP A 287 14.23 0.43 12.97
N ILE A 288 13.02 0.26 13.55
CA ILE A 288 11.76 0.24 12.80
C ILE A 288 11.42 1.64 12.25
N GLN A 289 11.75 2.72 12.96
CA GLN A 289 11.55 4.09 12.48
C GLN A 289 12.54 4.44 11.36
N GLU A 290 13.78 3.95 11.41
CA GLU A 290 14.74 4.12 10.31
C GLU A 290 14.29 3.33 9.05
N GLU A 291 13.84 2.07 9.19
CA GLU A 291 13.26 1.30 8.08
C GLU A 291 11.97 1.95 7.49
N GLU A 292 11.09 2.49 8.34
CA GLU A 292 9.86 3.19 7.89
C GLU A 292 10.16 4.54 7.22
N GLU A 293 11.13 5.32 7.69
CA GLU A 293 11.51 6.61 7.07
C GLU A 293 12.25 6.40 5.73
N GLU A 294 13.13 5.40 5.63
CA GLU A 294 13.86 5.09 4.39
C GLU A 294 12.91 4.72 3.25
N ALA A 295 11.97 3.80 3.50
CA ALA A 295 11.01 3.32 2.50
C ALA A 295 10.12 4.45 1.92
N ASP A 296 9.77 5.45 2.73
CA ASP A 296 9.01 6.61 2.28
C ASP A 296 9.87 7.56 1.41
N VAL A 297 11.15 7.78 1.76
CA VAL A 297 12.09 8.65 1.03
C VAL A 297 12.40 8.12 -0.38
N GLU A 298 12.51 6.81 -0.55
CA GLU A 298 12.93 6.22 -1.83
C GLU A 298 11.79 6.09 -2.83
N ILE A 299 10.57 5.81 -2.35
CA ILE A 299 9.37 5.90 -3.18
C ILE A 299 9.14 7.36 -3.62
N VAL A 300 9.47 8.35 -2.79
CA VAL A 300 9.55 9.75 -3.26
C VAL A 300 10.58 9.91 -4.39
N HIS A 301 11.79 9.37 -4.24
CA HIS A 301 12.86 9.53 -5.24
C HIS A 301 12.54 8.83 -6.58
N ALA A 302 12.10 7.57 -6.56
CA ALA A 302 11.81 6.80 -7.77
C ALA A 302 10.58 7.34 -8.54
N LEU A 303 9.54 7.79 -7.83
CA LEU A 303 8.37 8.41 -8.48
C LEU A 303 8.68 9.80 -9.06
N LEU A 304 9.69 10.50 -8.55
CA LEU A 304 10.20 11.75 -9.13
C LEU A 304 11.10 11.53 -10.37
N ILE A 305 11.82 10.40 -10.46
CA ILE A 305 12.73 10.09 -11.58
C ILE A 305 11.98 9.85 -12.91
N MET A 306 10.70 9.50 -12.86
CA MET A 306 9.89 9.16 -14.04
C MET A 306 9.05 10.32 -14.61
N TRP A 307 9.24 11.55 -14.11
CA TRP A 307 8.41 12.73 -14.41
C TRP A 307 9.10 13.77 -15.32
#